data_AF-A0A2V3HRX9-F1
#
_entry.id   AF-A0A2V3HRX9-F1
#
_cell.length_a   1.000
_cell.length_b   1.000
_cell.length_c   1.000
_cell.angle_alpha   90.00
_cell.angle_beta   90.00
_cell.angle_gamma   90.00
#
_symmetry.space_group_name_H-M   'P 1'
#
loop_
_entity.id
_entity.type
_entity.pdbx_description
1 polymer ?
#
loop_
_entity_poly.entity_id
_entity_poly.type
_entity_poly.pdbx_seq_one_letter_code
_entity_poly.pdbx_strand_id
1 'polypeptide(L)'
;ESCLGLLDETAGDSVDVLGTLFEPVADPDDPTSRNEAESSLLSKYRFQLQLYHQALLGLEGMRPRAGLASRDVLPPAILVGATGRLITWTDAEWEAVDSEFSDHLEMLARVSVTDHLQEENFPRLPEEQQETCHRCPFFRGDVRICAPEGWPLNR
;
A
#
# COMPACT_ATOMS: atom_id res chain seq x y z
N GLU A 1 -1.56 -0.95 -45.52
CA GLU A 1 -2.61 -0.09 -44.93
C GLU A 1 -2.03 0.50 -43.66
N SER A 2 -1.85 1.82 -43.63
CA SER A 2 -1.09 2.54 -42.61
C SER A 2 -2.05 3.08 -41.55
N CYS A 3 -2.00 2.54 -40.34
CA CYS A 3 -2.81 2.99 -39.19
C CYS A 3 -2.09 4.08 -38.37
N LEU A 4 -1.51 5.08 -39.03
CA LEU A 4 -0.84 6.22 -38.36
C LEU A 4 -1.56 7.57 -38.61
N GLY A 5 -2.85 7.54 -38.91
CA GLY A 5 -3.63 8.73 -39.29
C GLY A 5 -4.58 9.27 -38.22
N LEU A 6 -4.20 9.31 -36.94
CA LEU A 6 -5.11 9.80 -35.89
C LEU A 6 -4.41 10.49 -34.71
N LEU A 7 -3.47 11.38 -35.01
CA LEU A 7 -3.05 12.41 -34.06
C LEU A 7 -3.21 13.76 -34.78
N ASP A 8 -4.47 14.19 -34.88
CA ASP A 8 -4.79 15.58 -35.20
C ASP A 8 -4.54 16.43 -33.96
N GLU A 9 -3.84 17.54 -34.14
CA GLU A 9 -3.40 18.44 -33.09
C GLU A 9 -4.59 19.27 -32.58
N THR A 10 -5.30 18.81 -31.55
CA THR A 10 -6.28 19.63 -30.83
C THR A 10 -5.84 19.87 -29.40
N ALA A 11 -5.31 21.07 -29.14
CA ALA A 11 -4.98 21.60 -27.81
C ALA A 11 -6.18 21.69 -26.83
N GLY A 12 -7.35 21.19 -27.21
CA GLY A 12 -8.53 21.04 -26.35
C GLY A 12 -8.65 19.67 -25.67
N ASP A 13 -8.03 18.62 -26.21
CA ASP A 13 -8.13 17.25 -25.66
C ASP A 13 -7.23 17.01 -24.44
N SER A 14 -6.22 17.86 -24.21
CA SER A 14 -5.27 17.68 -23.10
C SER A 14 -5.90 17.91 -21.73
N VAL A 15 -7.01 18.65 -21.65
CA VAL A 15 -7.72 18.92 -20.38
C VAL A 15 -8.58 17.71 -19.96
N ASP A 16 -9.15 16.99 -20.92
CA ASP A 16 -10.07 15.88 -20.66
C ASP A 16 -9.36 14.62 -20.12
N VAL A 17 -8.06 14.53 -20.34
CA VAL A 17 -7.25 13.37 -19.98
C VAL A 17 -6.43 13.61 -18.69
N LEU A 18 -6.36 14.85 -18.23
CA LEU A 18 -5.55 15.27 -17.10
C LEU A 18 -5.99 14.60 -15.79
N GLY A 19 -5.06 14.04 -15.03
CA GLY A 19 -5.33 13.28 -13.82
C GLY A 19 -5.86 11.86 -14.06
N THR A 20 -5.91 11.40 -15.32
CA THR A 20 -6.30 10.03 -15.67
C THR A 20 -5.08 9.18 -16.05
N LEU A 21 -5.27 7.85 -16.17
CA LEU A 21 -4.21 6.95 -16.61
C LEU A 21 -3.67 7.26 -18.01
N PHE A 22 -4.46 7.94 -18.84
CA PHE A 22 -4.10 8.27 -20.22
C PHE A 22 -3.29 9.58 -20.32
N GLU A 23 -3.03 10.27 -19.21
CA GLU A 23 -2.22 11.48 -19.20
C GLU A 23 -0.78 11.15 -19.65
N PRO A 24 -0.20 11.91 -20.60
CA PRO A 24 1.15 11.66 -21.09
C PRO A 24 2.20 11.72 -19.97
N VAL A 25 3.14 10.80 -20.01
CA VAL A 25 4.32 10.79 -19.11
C VAL A 25 5.53 11.43 -19.79
N ALA A 26 6.51 11.83 -19.00
CA ALA A 26 7.74 12.45 -19.52
C ALA A 26 8.58 11.48 -20.37
N ASP A 27 8.65 10.21 -19.96
CA ASP A 27 9.38 9.16 -20.67
C ASP A 27 8.51 7.89 -20.73
N PRO A 28 7.91 7.58 -21.89
CA PRO A 28 7.07 6.40 -22.03
C PRO A 28 7.82 5.05 -21.95
N ASP A 29 9.11 5.01 -22.25
CA ASP A 29 9.87 3.75 -22.28
C ASP A 29 10.45 3.39 -20.90
N ASP A 30 10.55 4.38 -20.01
CA ASP A 30 10.93 4.17 -18.61
C ASP A 30 9.70 3.80 -17.74
N PRO A 31 9.65 2.59 -17.14
CA PRO A 31 8.54 2.16 -16.30
C PRO A 31 8.46 2.91 -14.95
N THR A 32 9.50 3.64 -14.56
CA THR A 32 9.51 4.48 -13.34
C THR A 32 8.99 5.88 -13.61
N SER A 33 8.98 6.31 -14.88
CA SER A 33 8.38 7.56 -15.34
C SER A 33 6.86 7.41 -15.42
N ARG A 34 6.18 8.04 -14.48
CA ARG A 34 4.74 7.82 -14.21
C ARG A 34 4.01 9.14 -14.06
N ASN A 35 2.75 9.16 -14.47
CA ASN A 35 1.84 10.24 -14.13
C ASN A 35 1.26 10.04 -12.71
N GLU A 36 0.46 11.00 -12.23
CA GLU A 36 -0.11 10.95 -10.88
C GLU A 36 -1.10 9.78 -10.69
N ALA A 37 -1.88 9.45 -11.73
CA ALA A 37 -2.84 8.36 -11.69
C ALA A 37 -2.15 6.98 -11.62
N GLU A 38 -1.07 6.78 -12.37
CA GLU A 38 -0.23 5.59 -12.32
C GLU A 38 0.47 5.45 -10.96
N SER A 39 0.98 6.56 -10.42
CA SER A 39 1.61 6.60 -9.09
C SER A 39 0.60 6.25 -7.99
N SER A 40 -0.62 6.77 -8.09
CA SER A 40 -1.72 6.46 -7.18
C SER A 40 -2.15 4.99 -7.28
N LEU A 41 -2.12 4.41 -8.48
CA LEU A 41 -2.41 3.00 -8.71
C LEU A 41 -1.39 2.08 -8.03
N LEU A 42 -0.10 2.37 -8.18
CA LEU A 42 0.97 1.64 -7.47
C LEU A 42 0.81 1.77 -5.96
N SER A 43 0.61 2.99 -5.46
CA SER A 43 0.41 3.25 -4.02
C SER A 43 -0.78 2.47 -3.45
N LYS A 44 -1.89 2.39 -4.19
CA LYS A 44 -3.07 1.62 -3.77
C LYS A 44 -2.80 0.12 -3.58
N TYR A 45 -1.95 -0.47 -4.40
CA TYR A 45 -1.68 -1.92 -4.39
C TYR A 45 -0.32 -2.31 -3.79
N ARG A 46 0.44 -1.37 -3.26
CA ARG A 46 1.82 -1.56 -2.78
C ARG A 46 2.00 -2.76 -1.83
N PHE A 47 1.14 -2.92 -0.83
CA PHE A 47 1.24 -4.03 0.13
C PHE A 47 0.80 -5.37 -0.45
N GLN A 48 -0.16 -5.38 -1.39
CA GLN A 48 -0.52 -6.59 -2.11
C GLN A 48 0.66 -7.08 -2.95
N LEU A 49 1.30 -6.17 -3.68
CA LEU A 49 2.45 -6.46 -4.52
C LEU A 49 3.66 -6.91 -3.70
N GLN A 50 3.90 -6.26 -2.57
CA GLN A 50 4.95 -6.64 -1.64
C GLN A 50 4.71 -8.04 -1.03
N LEU A 51 3.48 -8.36 -0.63
CA LEU A 51 3.13 -9.70 -0.16
C LEU A 51 3.40 -10.76 -1.23
N TYR A 52 3.04 -10.50 -2.49
CA TYR A 52 3.31 -11.42 -3.59
C TYR A 52 4.80 -11.59 -3.86
N HIS A 53 5.58 -10.51 -3.79
CA HIS A 53 7.03 -10.55 -3.93
C HIS A 53 7.66 -11.43 -2.84
N GLN A 54 7.29 -11.25 -1.57
CA GLN A 54 7.76 -12.06 -0.45
C GLN A 54 7.37 -13.54 -0.60
N ALA A 55 6.13 -13.82 -1.02
CA ALA A 55 5.70 -15.19 -1.29
C ALA A 55 6.55 -15.85 -2.40
N LEU A 56 6.84 -15.11 -3.47
CA LEU A 56 7.65 -15.60 -4.57
C LEU A 56 9.11 -15.84 -4.16
N LEU A 57 9.71 -14.95 -3.37
CA LEU A 57 11.02 -15.16 -2.76
C LEU A 57 11.06 -16.44 -1.90
N GLY A 58 10.04 -16.66 -1.08
CA GLY A 58 9.91 -17.88 -0.29
C GLY A 58 9.83 -19.14 -1.15
N LEU A 59 9.05 -19.11 -2.24
CA LEU A 59 8.96 -20.21 -3.20
C LEU A 59 10.30 -20.48 -3.89
N GLU A 60 10.99 -19.44 -4.36
CA GLU A 60 12.29 -19.58 -5.02
C GLU A 60 13.36 -20.13 -4.07
N GLY A 61 13.36 -19.70 -2.80
CA GLY A 61 14.24 -20.25 -1.75
C GLY A 61 14.01 -21.74 -1.44
N MET A 62 12.83 -22.29 -1.75
CA MET A 62 12.55 -23.72 -1.59
C MET A 62 13.02 -24.57 -2.78
N ARG A 63 13.23 -23.97 -3.96
CA ARG A 63 13.60 -24.71 -5.19
C ARG A 63 14.89 -25.51 -5.09
N PRO A 64 15.98 -25.02 -4.46
CA PRO A 64 17.19 -25.81 -4.29
C PRO A 64 16.95 -27.14 -3.57
N ARG A 65 15.98 -27.19 -2.64
CA ARG A 65 15.60 -28.43 -1.93
C ARG A 65 14.96 -29.46 -2.84
N ALA A 66 14.39 -29.02 -3.96
CA ALA A 66 13.83 -29.87 -5.01
C ALA A 66 14.83 -30.17 -6.14
N GLY A 67 16.12 -29.81 -5.98
CA GLY A 67 17.14 -29.99 -7.02
C GLY A 67 17.01 -29.03 -8.21
N LEU A 68 16.24 -27.95 -8.06
CA LEU A 68 16.03 -26.93 -9.08
C LEU A 68 16.89 -25.69 -8.79
N ALA A 69 17.37 -25.03 -9.84
CA ALA A 69 18.01 -23.73 -9.69
C ALA A 69 17.00 -22.67 -9.20
N SER A 70 17.46 -21.80 -8.30
CA SER A 70 16.73 -20.59 -7.87
C SER A 70 16.81 -19.54 -8.98
N ARG A 71 15.75 -18.76 -9.14
CA ARG A 71 15.70 -17.61 -10.05
C ARG A 71 15.78 -16.32 -9.24
N ASP A 72 16.20 -15.26 -9.91
CA ASP A 72 16.16 -13.92 -9.36
C ASP A 72 14.74 -13.38 -9.46
N VAL A 73 14.20 -12.92 -8.32
CA VAL A 73 12.87 -12.32 -8.25
C VAL A 73 13.03 -10.81 -8.35
N LEU A 74 12.53 -10.24 -9.43
CA LEU A 74 12.54 -8.79 -9.63
C LEU A 74 11.45 -8.10 -8.79
N PRO A 75 11.60 -6.80 -8.51
CA PRO A 75 10.55 -6.00 -7.91
C PRO A 75 9.23 -6.12 -8.71
N PRO A 76 8.08 -6.10 -8.01
CA PRO A 76 6.79 -6.22 -8.67
C PRO A 76 6.47 -4.97 -9.50
N ALA A 77 5.81 -5.18 -10.64
CA ALA A 77 5.35 -4.14 -11.53
C ALA A 77 3.87 -4.36 -11.90
N ILE A 78 3.18 -3.30 -12.31
CA ILE A 78 1.80 -3.36 -12.80
C ILE A 78 1.79 -3.16 -14.32
N LEU A 79 1.18 -4.09 -15.05
CA LEU A 79 0.78 -3.86 -16.43
C LEU A 79 -0.59 -3.19 -16.46
N VAL A 80 -0.63 -1.91 -16.80
CA VAL A 80 -1.87 -1.14 -16.87
C VAL A 80 -2.64 -1.55 -18.13
N GLY A 81 -3.68 -2.37 -17.97
CA GLY A 81 -4.41 -2.93 -19.12
C GLY A 81 -5.04 -1.89 -20.07
N ALA A 82 -5.40 -0.70 -19.55
CA ALA A 82 -5.99 0.36 -20.35
C ALA A 82 -4.99 1.07 -21.28
N THR A 83 -3.74 1.23 -20.85
CA THR A 83 -2.70 1.97 -21.60
C THR A 83 -1.63 1.05 -22.18
N GLY A 84 -1.57 -0.21 -21.74
CA GLY A 84 -0.51 -1.16 -22.09
C GLY A 84 0.83 -0.87 -21.43
N ARG A 85 0.93 0.16 -20.58
CA ARG A 85 2.18 0.56 -19.93
C ARG A 85 2.52 -0.37 -18.77
N LEU A 86 3.81 -0.69 -18.65
CA LEU A 86 4.36 -1.34 -17.46
C LEU A 86 4.85 -0.23 -16.52
N ILE A 87 4.37 -0.22 -15.29
CA ILE A 87 4.77 0.76 -14.28
C ILE A 87 5.37 0.07 -13.06
N THR A 88 6.41 0.67 -12.48
CA THR A 88 7.12 0.15 -11.30
C THR A 88 7.63 1.29 -10.41
N TRP A 89 8.19 0.95 -9.25
CA TRP A 89 8.89 1.89 -8.38
C TRP A 89 10.34 2.08 -8.80
N THR A 90 10.90 3.24 -8.45
CA THR A 90 12.36 3.39 -8.38
C THR A 90 12.92 2.53 -7.24
N ASP A 91 14.20 2.20 -7.27
CA ASP A 91 14.83 1.39 -6.21
C ASP A 91 14.63 2.00 -4.81
N ALA A 92 14.75 3.33 -4.69
CA ALA A 92 14.57 4.05 -3.42
C ALA A 92 13.12 4.00 -2.91
N GLU A 93 12.14 4.15 -3.81
CA GLU A 93 10.73 4.01 -3.45
C GLU A 93 10.39 2.57 -3.06
N TRP A 94 10.96 1.60 -3.76
CA TRP A 94 10.75 0.19 -3.48
C TRP A 94 11.26 -0.19 -2.09
N GLU A 95 12.47 0.25 -1.73
CA GLU A 95 13.04 0.06 -0.39
C GLU A 95 12.14 0.67 0.70
N ALA A 96 11.54 1.83 0.44
CA ALA A 96 10.59 2.44 1.37
C ALA A 96 9.31 1.59 1.53
N VAL A 97 8.77 1.02 0.44
CA VAL A 97 7.60 0.12 0.50
C VAL A 97 7.92 -1.16 1.26
N ASP A 98 9.10 -1.75 1.03
CA ASP A 98 9.56 -2.97 1.71
C ASP A 98 9.69 -2.77 3.22
N SER A 99 10.34 -1.66 3.62
CA SER A 99 10.50 -1.25 5.01
C SER A 99 9.15 -1.01 5.69
N GLU A 100 8.28 -0.19 5.07
CA GLU A 100 6.98 0.12 5.64
C GLU A 100 6.11 -1.14 5.81
N PHE A 101 6.14 -2.06 4.85
CA PHE A 101 5.41 -3.32 4.95
C PHE A 101 5.91 -4.19 6.11
N SER A 102 7.23 -4.25 6.29
CA SER A 102 7.86 -4.99 7.38
C SER A 102 7.44 -4.43 8.76
N ASP A 103 7.41 -3.11 8.90
CA ASP A 103 6.94 -2.44 10.13
C ASP A 103 5.48 -2.79 10.44
N HIS A 104 4.62 -2.83 9.42
CA HIS A 104 3.22 -3.23 9.59
C HIS A 104 3.09 -4.69 10.01
N LEU A 105 3.88 -5.60 9.44
CA LEU A 105 3.90 -7.01 9.84
C LEU A 105 4.41 -7.18 11.28
N GLU A 106 5.44 -6.46 11.69
CA GLU A 106 5.93 -6.47 13.07
C GLU A 106 4.83 -6.01 14.03
N MET A 107 4.15 -4.91 13.70
CA MET A 107 3.04 -4.41 14.51
C MET A 107 1.92 -5.44 14.62
N LEU A 108 1.52 -6.07 13.51
CA LEU A 108 0.50 -7.12 13.50
C LEU A 108 0.92 -8.32 14.35
N ALA A 109 2.18 -8.75 14.25
CA ALA A 109 2.72 -9.84 15.05
C ALA A 109 2.70 -9.49 16.54
N ARG A 110 3.16 -8.29 16.92
CA ARG A 110 3.12 -7.80 18.30
C ARG A 110 1.70 -7.79 18.84
N VAL A 111 0.75 -7.26 18.08
CA VAL A 111 -0.67 -7.25 18.49
C VAL A 111 -1.17 -8.69 18.68
N SER A 112 -0.89 -9.61 17.76
CA SER A 112 -1.37 -11.00 17.82
C SER A 112 -0.85 -11.81 19.02
N VAL A 113 0.33 -11.46 19.53
CA VAL A 113 0.98 -12.13 20.68
C VAL A 113 0.63 -11.44 21.99
N THR A 114 0.17 -10.18 21.95
CA THR A 114 -0.24 -9.46 23.15
C THR A 114 -1.51 -10.09 23.70
N ASP A 115 -1.47 -10.54 24.95
CA ASP A 115 -2.66 -11.08 25.62
C ASP A 115 -3.72 -9.98 25.72
N HIS A 116 -4.75 -10.12 24.89
CA HIS A 116 -5.88 -9.19 24.80
C HIS A 116 -6.79 -9.23 26.04
N LEU A 117 -6.57 -10.19 26.95
CA LEU A 117 -7.38 -10.38 28.16
C LEU A 117 -6.78 -9.67 29.38
N GLN A 118 -5.51 -9.24 29.32
CA GLN A 118 -4.88 -8.51 30.42
C GLN A 118 -5.17 -7.02 30.27
N GLU A 119 -6.03 -6.49 31.15
CA GLU A 119 -6.40 -5.08 31.19
C GLU A 119 -5.18 -4.16 31.37
N GLU A 120 -4.11 -4.65 32.02
CA GLU A 120 -2.86 -3.91 32.22
C GLU A 120 -2.14 -3.58 30.90
N ASN A 121 -2.38 -4.35 29.83
CA ASN A 121 -1.82 -4.09 28.51
C ASN A 121 -2.51 -2.93 27.77
N PHE A 122 -3.67 -2.48 28.27
CA PHE A 122 -4.48 -1.44 27.64
C PHE A 122 -4.84 -0.35 28.66
N PRO A 123 -3.85 0.37 29.22
CA PRO A 123 -4.12 1.46 30.15
C PRO A 123 -4.97 2.53 29.48
N ARG A 124 -5.85 3.15 30.28
CA ARG A 124 -6.66 4.28 29.83
C ARG A 124 -5.73 5.44 29.48
N LEU A 125 -6.04 6.13 28.38
CA LEU A 125 -5.25 7.29 27.97
C LEU A 125 -5.50 8.48 28.91
N PRO A 126 -4.50 9.32 29.15
CA PRO A 126 -4.69 10.52 29.97
C PRO A 126 -5.58 11.52 29.23
N GLU A 127 -6.21 12.44 29.97
CA GLU A 127 -7.24 13.35 29.44
C GLU A 127 -6.73 14.23 28.29
N GLU A 128 -5.43 14.56 28.28
CA GLU A 128 -4.78 15.33 27.22
C GLU A 128 -4.86 14.64 25.85
N GLN A 129 -5.07 13.32 25.82
CA GLN A 129 -5.20 12.52 24.61
C GLN A 129 -6.64 12.08 24.33
N GLN A 130 -7.64 12.75 24.92
CA GLN A 130 -9.06 12.41 24.74
C GLN A 130 -9.51 12.37 23.28
N GLU A 131 -8.90 13.16 22.39
CA GLU A 131 -9.23 13.16 20.95
C GLU A 131 -9.06 11.77 20.31
N THR A 132 -8.07 11.00 20.76
CA THR A 132 -7.86 9.61 20.32
C THR A 132 -9.03 8.72 20.75
N CYS A 133 -9.50 8.87 22.00
CA CYS A 133 -10.66 8.15 22.51
C CYS A 133 -11.93 8.47 21.71
N HIS A 134 -12.12 9.72 21.28
CA HIS A 134 -13.25 10.12 20.44
C HIS A 134 -13.29 9.43 19.07
N ARG A 135 -12.23 8.76 18.63
CA ARG A 135 -12.19 7.96 17.38
C ARG A 135 -12.31 6.45 17.65
N CYS A 136 -12.25 6.04 18.91
CA CYS A 136 -12.22 4.64 19.33
C CYS A 136 -13.64 4.02 19.38
N PRO A 137 -13.87 2.84 18.78
CA PRO A 137 -15.13 2.11 18.89
C PRO A 137 -15.54 1.81 20.34
N PHE A 138 -14.57 1.55 21.23
CA PHE A 138 -14.80 1.23 22.64
C PHE A 138 -15.29 2.42 23.49
N PHE A 139 -15.11 3.65 23.00
CA PHE A 139 -15.59 4.88 23.64
C PHE A 139 -16.90 5.39 23.04
N ARG A 140 -17.13 5.20 21.74
CA ARG A 140 -18.31 5.70 21.01
C ARG A 140 -19.60 4.93 21.27
N GLY A 141 -19.51 3.70 21.78
CA GLY A 141 -20.69 2.87 22.05
C GLY A 141 -21.56 3.41 23.20
N ASP A 142 -22.85 3.05 23.20
CA ASP A 142 -23.78 3.36 24.30
C ASP A 142 -23.34 2.73 25.63
N VAL A 143 -22.67 1.58 25.56
CA VAL A 143 -21.93 0.96 26.65
C VAL A 143 -20.44 1.27 26.44
N ARG A 144 -19.86 2.10 27.30
CA ARG A 144 -18.44 2.45 27.20
C ARG A 144 -17.60 1.37 27.85
N ILE A 145 -16.76 0.74 27.05
CA ILE A 145 -15.79 -0.26 27.53
C ILE A 145 -14.49 0.44 27.95
N CYS A 146 -14.18 1.60 27.34
CA CYS A 146 -13.00 2.41 27.66
C CYS A 146 -13.31 3.92 27.56
N ALA A 147 -12.59 4.75 28.31
CA ALA A 147 -12.62 6.22 28.23
C ALA A 147 -11.30 6.80 28.79
N PRO A 148 -11.02 8.12 28.66
CA PRO A 148 -9.83 8.73 29.27
C PRO A 148 -9.76 8.51 30.79
N GLU A 149 -8.57 8.56 31.38
CA GLU A 149 -8.38 8.45 32.82
C GLU A 149 -9.30 9.43 33.59
N GLY A 150 -9.86 8.99 34.71
CA GLY A 150 -10.80 9.78 35.52
C GLY A 150 -12.25 9.83 35.01
N TRP A 151 -12.53 9.39 33.78
CA TRP A 151 -13.91 9.38 33.27
C TRP A 151 -14.67 8.12 33.73
N PRO A 152 -15.99 8.19 33.99
CA PRO A 152 -16.79 7.01 34.29
C PRO A 152 -16.97 6.14 33.03
N LEU A 153 -16.90 4.81 33.20
CA LEU A 153 -17.13 3.81 32.15
C LEU A 153 -18.59 3.38 32.06
N ASN A 154 -19.30 3.41 33.18
CA ASN A 154 -20.74 3.25 33.23
C ASN A 154 -21.43 4.63 33.17
N ARG A 155 -22.55 4.71 32.47
CA ARG A 155 -23.51 5.80 32.64
C ARG A 155 -24.57 5.37 33.65
#